data_AF-A0A9X6ZQC0-F1
#
_entry.id   AF-A0A9X6ZQC0-F1
#
_cell.length_a   1.000
_cell.length_b   1.000
_cell.length_c   1.000
_cell.angle_alpha   90.00
_cell.angle_beta   90.00
_cell.angle_gamma   90.00
#
_symmetry.space_group_name_H-M   'P 1'
#
loop_
_entity.id
_entity.type
_entity.pdbx_description
1 polymer ?
#
loop_
_entity_poly.entity_id
_entity_poly.type
_entity_poly.pdbx_seq_one_letter_code
_entity_poly.pdbx_strand_id
1 'polypeptide(L)'
;MNLEQELYLNDNEMKYEIEHTDGLEIVSETENIIEVVDTFQENNRFLRFNKESYLVNEEMIEDFGQNLKECRILEYLQMLPKILLMNVRKIYIVSTSEHLEQLEDETGIYTFDLFNKGMYVWENGNIIISLAAHENESELLSHQELEEEGQTDYDENLRIAVWKTIARELFHSLQSNPLFEDDIEQGEEVVEDFCEMFFSPTYA
;
A
#
# COMPACT_ATOMS: atom_id res chain seq x y z
N MET A 1 8.30 9.66 17.49
CA MET A 1 7.09 8.89 17.90
C MET A 1 7.36 7.43 17.65
N ASN A 2 6.97 6.53 18.57
CA ASN A 2 6.90 5.10 18.27
C ASN A 2 5.49 4.83 17.75
N LEU A 3 5.26 5.09 16.45
CA LEU A 3 3.95 4.92 15.80
C LEU A 3 3.36 3.52 16.07
N GLU A 4 4.20 2.49 16.11
CA GLU A 4 3.79 1.10 16.40
C GLU A 4 3.27 0.90 17.83
N GLN A 5 3.71 1.67 18.82
CA GLN A 5 3.25 1.53 20.20
C GLN A 5 1.96 2.31 20.48
N GLU A 6 1.67 3.32 19.66
CA GLU A 6 0.51 4.21 19.82
C GLU A 6 -0.69 3.77 18.96
N LEU A 7 -0.48 3.09 17.83
CA LEU A 7 -1.53 2.73 16.86
C LEU A 7 -1.78 1.22 16.72
N TYR A 8 -1.13 0.38 17.53
CA TYR A 8 -1.39 -1.06 17.48
C TYR A 8 -2.77 -1.39 18.06
N LEU A 9 -3.62 -2.02 17.24
CA LEU A 9 -4.88 -2.59 17.67
C LEU A 9 -4.82 -4.11 17.56
N ASN A 10 -5.03 -4.81 18.67
CA ASN A 10 -5.32 -6.24 18.60
C ASN A 10 -6.74 -6.50 18.08
N ASP A 11 -7.05 -7.76 17.75
CA ASP A 11 -8.35 -8.12 17.16
C ASP A 11 -9.57 -7.63 17.97
N ASN A 12 -9.49 -7.64 19.31
CA ASN A 12 -10.59 -7.15 20.15
C ASN A 12 -10.66 -5.61 20.17
N GLU A 13 -9.50 -4.94 20.19
CA GLU A 13 -9.41 -3.48 20.13
C GLU A 13 -9.92 -2.97 18.78
N MET A 14 -9.47 -3.55 17.67
CA MET A 14 -9.95 -3.22 16.33
C MET A 14 -11.47 -3.39 16.21
N LYS A 15 -12.01 -4.50 16.73
CA LYS A 15 -13.46 -4.72 16.74
C LYS A 15 -14.19 -3.68 17.60
N TYR A 16 -13.65 -3.38 18.77
CA TYR A 16 -14.20 -2.36 19.65
C TYR A 16 -14.24 -0.99 18.96
N GLU A 17 -13.14 -0.55 18.35
CA GLU A 17 -13.07 0.72 17.63
C GLU A 17 -14.08 0.76 16.46
N ILE A 18 -14.21 -0.32 15.67
CA ILE A 18 -15.22 -0.41 14.61
C ILE A 18 -16.64 -0.23 15.17
N GLU A 19 -16.98 -0.91 16.27
CA GLU A 19 -18.32 -0.85 16.88
C GLU A 19 -18.64 0.52 17.51
N HIS A 20 -17.63 1.35 17.77
CA HIS A 20 -17.77 2.67 18.39
C HIS A 20 -17.42 3.85 17.46
N THR A 21 -17.06 3.56 16.20
CA THR A 21 -16.88 4.57 15.16
C THR A 21 -18.20 4.81 14.45
N ASP A 22 -18.64 6.07 14.40
CA ASP A 22 -19.93 6.45 13.83
C ASP A 22 -20.03 6.05 12.35
N GLY A 23 -21.09 5.33 12.00
CA GLY A 23 -21.39 4.92 10.63
C GLY A 23 -20.75 3.61 10.18
N LEU A 24 -19.90 2.97 10.98
CA LEU A 24 -19.34 1.66 10.64
C LEU A 24 -20.24 0.51 11.15
N GLU A 25 -20.51 -0.46 10.29
CA GLU A 25 -21.28 -1.67 10.62
C GLU A 25 -20.54 -2.94 10.16
N ILE A 26 -20.27 -3.87 11.09
CA ILE A 26 -19.66 -5.16 10.75
C ILE A 26 -20.67 -6.02 9.96
N VAL A 27 -20.30 -6.42 8.75
CA VAL A 27 -21.12 -7.27 7.88
C VAL A 27 -20.71 -8.73 7.98
N SER A 28 -19.40 -9.00 8.00
CA SER A 28 -18.88 -10.36 8.08
C SER A 28 -17.57 -10.40 8.85
N GLU A 29 -17.31 -11.53 9.48
CA GLU A 29 -16.08 -11.75 10.24
C GLU A 29 -15.60 -13.18 9.97
N THR A 30 -14.34 -13.29 9.55
CA THR A 30 -13.63 -14.56 9.36
C THR A 30 -12.47 -14.67 10.36
N GLU A 31 -11.69 -15.74 10.27
CA GLU A 31 -10.49 -15.91 11.10
C GLU A 31 -9.46 -14.79 10.90
N ASN A 32 -9.36 -14.24 9.68
CA ASN A 32 -8.28 -13.32 9.30
C ASN A 32 -8.76 -11.91 8.93
N ILE A 33 -10.07 -11.70 8.75
CA ILE A 33 -10.61 -10.47 8.16
C ILE A 33 -11.92 -10.09 8.85
N ILE A 34 -12.14 -8.79 9.04
CA ILE A 34 -13.43 -8.17 9.36
C ILE A 34 -13.88 -7.33 8.16
N GLU A 35 -15.06 -7.64 7.60
CA GLU A 35 -15.69 -6.83 6.57
C GLU A 35 -16.70 -5.88 7.20
N VAL A 36 -16.57 -4.60 6.87
CA VAL A 36 -17.34 -3.50 7.46
C VAL A 36 -17.98 -2.71 6.35
N VAL A 37 -19.23 -2.28 6.54
CA VAL A 37 -19.84 -1.25 5.70
C VAL A 37 -19.75 0.08 6.41
N ASP A 38 -19.22 1.07 5.71
CA ASP A 38 -19.36 2.46 6.11
C ASP A 38 -20.67 2.98 5.52
N THR A 39 -21.57 3.39 6.40
CA THR A 39 -22.91 3.95 6.15
C THR A 39 -22.97 5.46 6.38
N PHE A 40 -21.85 6.07 6.81
CA PHE A 40 -21.82 7.49 7.15
C PHE A 40 -22.12 8.33 5.89
N GLN A 41 -23.05 9.28 6.01
CA GLN A 41 -23.45 10.17 4.91
C GLN A 41 -23.97 9.47 3.62
N GLU A 42 -24.59 8.28 3.73
CA GLU A 42 -25.06 7.48 2.58
C GLU A 42 -23.95 6.97 1.64
N ASN A 43 -22.67 7.12 2.01
CA ASN A 43 -21.65 6.22 1.51
C ASN A 43 -22.09 4.82 1.96
N ASN A 44 -22.16 3.84 1.05
CA ASN A 44 -22.40 2.43 1.38
C ASN A 44 -21.16 1.66 0.95
N ARG A 45 -20.02 2.03 1.54
CA ARG A 45 -18.70 1.55 1.13
C ARG A 45 -18.39 0.26 1.87
N PHE A 46 -17.68 -0.67 1.23
CA PHE A 46 -17.20 -1.88 1.88
C PHE A 46 -15.73 -1.72 2.22
N LEU A 47 -15.44 -1.70 3.51
CA LEU A 47 -14.11 -1.72 4.08
C LEU A 47 -13.73 -3.14 4.49
N ARG A 48 -12.43 -3.41 4.39
CA ARG A 48 -11.83 -4.65 4.83
C ARG A 48 -10.75 -4.32 5.84
N PHE A 49 -10.84 -4.93 7.01
CA PHE A 49 -9.81 -4.84 8.04
C PHE A 49 -9.14 -6.21 8.23
N ASN A 50 -7.83 -6.27 8.02
CA ASN A 50 -7.02 -7.47 8.24
C ASN A 50 -6.70 -7.61 9.74
N LYS A 51 -7.02 -8.79 10.30
CA LYS A 51 -6.72 -9.15 11.69
C LYS A 51 -5.22 -9.42 11.88
N GLU A 52 -4.78 -9.53 13.12
CA GLU A 52 -3.40 -9.91 13.42
C GLU A 52 -3.01 -11.25 12.80
N SER A 53 -3.95 -12.19 12.71
CA SER A 53 -3.76 -13.51 12.11
C SER A 53 -3.57 -13.47 10.58
N TYR A 54 -3.89 -12.35 9.92
CA TYR A 54 -3.72 -12.22 8.48
C TYR A 54 -2.24 -12.32 8.10
N LEU A 55 -1.94 -13.28 7.23
CA LEU A 55 -0.60 -13.51 6.71
C LEU A 55 -0.50 -12.94 5.30
N VAL A 56 0.44 -12.01 5.12
CA VAL A 56 0.83 -11.53 3.79
C VAL A 56 1.47 -12.69 3.02
N ASN A 57 0.92 -12.97 1.84
CA ASN A 57 1.37 -14.02 0.94
C ASN A 57 1.44 -13.50 -0.50
N GLU A 58 1.87 -14.35 -1.44
CA GLU A 58 1.96 -13.99 -2.86
C GLU A 58 0.61 -13.64 -3.48
N GLU A 59 -0.52 -14.17 -2.97
CA GLU A 59 -1.86 -13.88 -3.50
C GLU A 59 -2.28 -12.41 -3.28
N MET A 60 -1.61 -11.71 -2.36
CA MET A 60 -1.80 -10.28 -2.15
C MET A 60 -1.15 -9.45 -3.26
N ILE A 61 -0.27 -10.02 -4.08
CA ILE A 61 0.45 -9.31 -5.14
C ILE A 61 0.00 -9.85 -6.49
N GLU A 62 -0.59 -8.99 -7.31
CA GLU A 62 -0.86 -9.27 -8.72
C GLU A 62 0.20 -8.60 -9.58
N ASP A 63 1.06 -9.41 -10.20
CA ASP A 63 2.15 -8.93 -11.07
C ASP A 63 1.88 -9.18 -12.55
N PHE A 64 0.72 -9.76 -12.91
CA PHE A 64 0.37 -10.09 -14.30
C PHE A 64 1.46 -10.92 -15.02
N GLY A 65 2.20 -11.75 -14.27
CA GLY A 65 3.26 -12.60 -14.78
C GLY A 65 4.61 -11.89 -14.99
N GLN A 66 4.78 -10.66 -14.49
CA GLN A 66 6.08 -9.99 -14.45
C GLN A 66 7.04 -10.70 -13.49
N ASN A 67 8.34 -10.72 -13.79
CA ASN A 67 9.33 -11.29 -12.88
C ASN A 67 9.85 -10.23 -11.89
N LEU A 68 9.20 -10.12 -10.73
CA LEU A 68 9.53 -9.12 -9.71
C LEU A 68 10.38 -9.64 -8.55
N LYS A 69 11.09 -10.76 -8.73
CA LYS A 69 11.87 -11.40 -7.66
C LYS A 69 12.90 -10.46 -7.04
N GLU A 70 13.58 -9.67 -7.85
CA GLU A 70 14.59 -8.71 -7.40
C GLU A 70 14.00 -7.57 -6.56
N CYS A 71 12.70 -7.27 -6.72
CA CYS A 71 12.02 -6.24 -5.94
C CYS A 71 11.72 -6.68 -4.50
N ARG A 72 11.79 -7.99 -4.18
CA ARG A 72 11.61 -8.57 -2.83
C ARG A 72 10.36 -8.06 -2.09
N ILE A 73 9.31 -7.68 -2.82
CA ILE A 73 8.12 -6.98 -2.30
C ILE A 73 7.49 -7.74 -1.12
N LEU A 74 7.25 -9.04 -1.28
CA LEU A 74 6.65 -9.87 -0.24
C LEU A 74 7.48 -9.87 1.06
N GLU A 75 8.81 -9.97 0.93
CA GLU A 75 9.70 -9.99 2.09
C GLU A 75 9.63 -8.66 2.85
N TYR A 76 9.61 -7.54 2.12
CA TYR A 76 9.50 -6.24 2.75
C TYR A 76 8.14 -6.04 3.42
N LEU A 77 7.03 -6.45 2.79
CA LEU A 77 5.70 -6.39 3.40
C LEU A 77 5.62 -7.20 4.70
N GLN A 78 6.28 -8.35 4.77
CA GLN A 78 6.32 -9.19 5.98
C GLN A 78 7.13 -8.57 7.13
N MET A 79 8.01 -7.63 6.84
CA MET A 79 8.78 -6.90 7.85
C MET A 79 8.05 -5.65 8.39
N LEU A 80 6.94 -5.27 7.76
CA LEU A 80 6.22 -4.05 8.12
C LEU A 80 5.39 -4.21 9.40
N PRO A 81 5.18 -3.08 10.12
CA PRO A 81 4.09 -2.98 11.10
C PRO A 81 2.77 -3.44 10.49
N LYS A 82 2.07 -4.37 11.15
CA LYS A 82 0.77 -4.90 10.67
C LYS A 82 -0.28 -3.81 10.46
N ILE A 83 -0.17 -2.72 11.21
CA ILE A 83 -1.11 -1.61 11.13
C ILE A 83 -1.15 -0.95 9.75
N LEU A 84 -0.01 -0.89 9.05
CA LEU A 84 0.07 -0.36 7.68
C LEU A 84 -0.67 -1.24 6.67
N LEU A 85 -0.87 -2.51 7.01
CA LEU A 85 -1.53 -3.49 6.16
C LEU A 85 -3.00 -3.68 6.51
N MET A 86 -3.52 -2.92 7.49
CA MET A 86 -4.84 -3.17 8.06
C MET A 86 -5.95 -3.05 7.02
N ASN A 87 -5.88 -2.07 6.12
CA ASN A 87 -6.92 -1.80 5.12
C ASN A 87 -6.50 -2.17 3.68
N VAL A 88 -5.47 -2.99 3.55
CA VAL A 88 -4.92 -3.37 2.24
C VAL A 88 -5.48 -4.72 1.81
N ARG A 89 -6.09 -4.75 0.64
CA ARG A 89 -6.68 -5.95 0.04
C ARG A 89 -5.72 -6.67 -0.91
N LYS A 90 -5.20 -5.95 -1.90
CA LYS A 90 -4.29 -6.47 -2.94
C LYS A 90 -3.41 -5.34 -3.45
N ILE A 91 -2.20 -5.68 -3.90
CA ILE A 91 -1.25 -4.78 -4.53
C ILE A 91 -1.12 -5.22 -5.99
N TYR A 92 -1.40 -4.33 -6.93
CA TYR A 92 -1.29 -4.58 -8.36
C TYR A 92 -0.06 -3.87 -8.91
N ILE A 93 0.80 -4.61 -9.61
CA ILE A 93 1.99 -4.08 -10.28
C ILE A 93 1.72 -4.05 -11.78
N VAL A 94 1.42 -2.87 -12.31
CA VAL A 94 1.02 -2.67 -13.71
C VAL A 94 2.19 -2.11 -14.52
N SER A 95 2.43 -2.64 -15.72
CA SER A 95 3.52 -2.18 -16.61
C SER A 95 3.05 -1.87 -18.02
N THR A 96 1.85 -2.30 -18.40
CA THR A 96 1.32 -2.13 -19.76
C THR A 96 -0.14 -1.71 -19.72
N SER A 97 -0.64 -1.17 -20.85
CA SER A 97 -2.06 -0.87 -21.00
C SER A 97 -2.94 -2.12 -20.90
N GLU A 98 -2.42 -3.29 -21.27
CA GLU A 98 -3.13 -4.56 -21.10
C GLU A 98 -3.31 -4.93 -19.62
N HIS A 99 -2.31 -4.66 -18.76
CA HIS A 99 -2.45 -4.85 -17.32
C HIS A 99 -3.49 -3.89 -16.72
N LEU A 100 -3.57 -2.64 -17.23
CA LEU A 100 -4.60 -1.70 -16.81
C LEU A 100 -6.00 -2.18 -17.17
N GLU A 101 -6.21 -2.67 -18.40
CA GLU A 101 -7.51 -3.23 -18.81
C GLU A 101 -7.91 -4.41 -17.90
N GLN A 102 -6.98 -5.29 -17.55
CA GLN A 102 -7.24 -6.40 -16.63
C GLN A 102 -7.56 -5.93 -15.20
N LEU A 103 -6.84 -4.93 -14.69
CA LEU A 103 -7.11 -4.30 -13.40
C LEU A 103 -8.50 -3.65 -13.39
N GLU A 104 -8.85 -2.91 -14.43
CA GLU A 104 -10.14 -2.25 -14.61
C GLU A 104 -11.29 -3.27 -14.58
N ASP A 105 -11.13 -4.39 -15.28
CA ASP A 105 -12.11 -5.48 -15.30
C ASP A 105 -12.28 -6.17 -13.93
N GLU A 106 -11.19 -6.34 -13.17
CA GLU A 106 -11.22 -6.99 -11.83
C GLU A 106 -11.77 -6.05 -10.74
N THR A 107 -11.43 -4.76 -10.81
CA THR A 107 -11.60 -3.83 -9.68
C THR A 107 -12.59 -2.70 -9.95
N GLY A 108 -12.89 -2.38 -11.21
CA GLY A 108 -13.69 -1.23 -11.62
C GLY A 108 -12.98 0.13 -11.48
N ILE A 109 -11.65 0.17 -11.32
CA ILE A 109 -10.86 1.40 -11.14
C ILE A 109 -10.37 1.93 -12.49
N TYR A 110 -10.91 3.07 -12.95
CA TYR A 110 -10.57 3.69 -14.25
C TYR A 110 -9.74 4.98 -14.14
N THR A 111 -9.31 5.34 -12.94
CA THR A 111 -8.67 6.63 -12.65
C THR A 111 -7.13 6.56 -12.67
N PHE A 112 -6.56 5.37 -12.80
CA PHE A 112 -5.12 5.17 -12.79
C PHE A 112 -4.54 5.24 -14.20
N ASP A 113 -3.35 5.84 -14.36
CA ASP A 113 -2.59 5.84 -15.60
C ASP A 113 -1.16 5.37 -15.35
N LEU A 114 -0.46 4.95 -16.41
CA LEU A 114 0.92 4.42 -16.29
C LEU A 114 1.96 5.50 -15.98
N PHE A 115 1.62 6.79 -16.01
CA PHE A 115 2.53 7.87 -15.60
C PHE A 115 2.47 8.13 -14.10
N ASN A 116 1.35 7.77 -13.45
CA ASN A 116 1.26 7.77 -12.01
C ASN A 116 2.07 6.62 -11.41
N LYS A 117 2.97 6.94 -10.50
CA LYS A 117 3.87 5.97 -9.84
C LYS A 117 3.12 4.98 -8.97
N GLY A 118 2.08 5.44 -8.27
CA GLY A 118 1.31 4.62 -7.35
C GLY A 118 0.05 5.31 -6.86
N MET A 119 -0.91 4.50 -6.42
CA MET A 119 -2.19 4.97 -5.89
C MET A 119 -2.78 3.95 -4.94
N TYR A 120 -3.09 4.36 -3.72
CA TYR A 120 -4.03 3.67 -2.86
C TYR A 120 -5.48 4.00 -3.25
N VAL A 121 -6.31 2.97 -3.39
CA VAL A 121 -7.72 3.07 -3.77
C VAL A 121 -8.58 2.77 -2.56
N TRP A 122 -9.03 3.84 -1.94
CA TRP A 122 -9.76 3.81 -0.68
C TRP A 122 -11.11 3.09 -0.78
N GLU A 123 -11.72 3.01 -1.97
CA GLU A 123 -13.01 2.35 -2.17
C GLU A 123 -12.96 0.83 -1.99
N ASN A 124 -11.81 0.21 -2.23
CA ASN A 124 -11.67 -1.25 -2.19
C ASN A 124 -10.39 -1.76 -1.50
N GLY A 125 -9.56 -0.84 -0.98
CA GLY A 125 -8.34 -1.14 -0.24
C GLY A 125 -7.20 -1.64 -1.14
N ASN A 126 -7.26 -1.42 -2.45
CA ASN A 126 -6.21 -1.87 -3.36
C ASN A 126 -5.09 -0.82 -3.45
N ILE A 127 -3.86 -1.29 -3.64
CA ILE A 127 -2.73 -0.43 -4.02
C ILE A 127 -2.38 -0.77 -5.46
N ILE A 128 -2.16 0.25 -6.28
CA ILE A 128 -1.70 0.10 -7.67
C ILE A 128 -0.35 0.76 -7.79
N ILE A 129 0.62 0.08 -8.43
CA ILE A 129 1.98 0.57 -8.66
C ILE A 129 2.26 0.48 -10.16
N SER A 130 2.67 1.59 -10.78
CA SER A 130 3.13 1.59 -12.17
C SER A 130 4.60 1.21 -12.26
N LEU A 131 4.89 -0.04 -12.58
CA LEU A 131 6.25 -0.49 -12.85
C LEU A 131 6.88 0.31 -14.01
N ALA A 132 6.10 0.62 -15.05
CA ALA A 132 6.59 1.40 -16.19
C ALA A 132 7.06 2.81 -15.79
N ALA A 133 6.37 3.47 -14.85
CA ALA A 133 6.81 4.77 -14.33
C ALA A 133 8.16 4.64 -13.59
N HIS A 134 8.32 3.57 -12.81
CA HIS A 134 9.52 3.31 -12.02
C HIS A 134 10.72 2.88 -12.89
N GLU A 135 10.52 2.03 -13.91
CA GLU A 135 11.56 1.65 -14.85
C GLU A 135 12.15 2.89 -15.55
N ASN A 136 11.28 3.80 -16.01
CA ASN A 136 11.72 5.07 -16.62
C ASN A 136 12.53 5.94 -15.63
N GLU A 137 12.11 6.02 -14.36
CA GLU A 137 12.85 6.76 -13.33
C GLU A 137 14.21 6.13 -13.04
N SER A 138 14.26 4.81 -12.88
CA SER A 138 15.48 4.07 -12.59
C SER A 138 16.48 4.12 -13.74
N GLU A 139 16.02 4.07 -15.00
CA GLU A 139 16.89 4.26 -16.17
C GLU A 139 17.57 5.63 -16.14
N LEU A 140 16.81 6.70 -15.84
CA LEU A 140 17.33 8.06 -15.76
C LEU A 140 18.37 8.22 -14.64
N LEU A 141 18.08 7.70 -13.45
CA LEU A 141 19.00 7.76 -12.31
C LEU A 141 20.29 7.00 -12.59
N SER A 142 20.18 5.78 -13.12
CA SER A 142 21.35 4.97 -13.48
C SER A 142 22.23 5.58 -14.56
N HIS A 143 21.66 6.33 -15.50
CA HIS A 143 22.46 7.09 -16.47
C HIS A 143 23.25 8.22 -15.80
N GLN A 144 22.66 8.92 -14.84
CA GLN A 144 23.34 9.96 -14.08
C GLN A 144 24.47 9.39 -13.23
N GLU A 145 24.22 8.29 -12.50
CA GLU A 145 25.24 7.58 -11.71
C GLU A 145 26.40 7.10 -12.58
N LEU A 146 26.12 6.58 -13.78
CA LEU A 146 27.17 6.15 -14.70
C LEU A 146 28.04 7.34 -15.15
N GLU A 147 27.45 8.51 -15.35
CA GLU A 147 28.17 9.74 -15.71
C GLU A 147 29.00 10.30 -14.55
N GLU A 148 28.48 10.24 -13.32
CA GLU A 148 29.11 10.83 -12.12
C GLU A 148 30.10 9.88 -11.42
N GLU A 149 29.74 8.61 -11.28
CA GLU A 149 30.45 7.61 -10.47
C GLU A 149 31.07 6.46 -11.30
N GLY A 150 30.70 6.32 -12.58
CA GLY A 150 31.25 5.30 -13.48
C GLY A 150 30.68 3.89 -13.27
N GLN A 151 29.58 3.76 -12.54
CA GLN A 151 28.86 2.52 -12.26
C GLN A 151 27.35 2.77 -12.30
N THR A 152 26.54 1.73 -12.50
CA THR A 152 25.07 1.80 -12.49
C THR A 152 24.52 0.68 -11.63
N ASP A 153 23.48 0.98 -10.86
CA ASP A 153 22.71 -0.03 -10.13
C ASP A 153 21.22 0.07 -10.45
N TYR A 154 20.86 -0.21 -11.70
CA TYR A 154 19.48 -0.11 -12.19
C TYR A 154 18.50 -0.96 -11.37
N ASP A 155 18.86 -2.22 -11.10
CA ASP A 155 17.99 -3.15 -10.39
C ASP A 155 17.78 -2.71 -8.92
N GLU A 156 18.82 -2.19 -8.26
CA GLU A 156 18.69 -1.59 -6.92
C GLU A 156 17.82 -0.32 -6.95
N ASN A 157 18.05 0.57 -7.93
CA ASN A 157 17.26 1.79 -8.08
C ASN A 157 15.77 1.47 -8.32
N LEU A 158 15.47 0.47 -9.14
CA LEU A 158 14.11 0.02 -9.39
C LEU A 158 13.47 -0.57 -8.14
N ARG A 159 14.20 -1.45 -7.43
CA ARG A 159 13.76 -2.01 -6.14
C ARG A 159 13.42 -0.91 -5.14
N ILE A 160 14.30 0.07 -4.99
CA ILE A 160 14.11 1.19 -4.06
C ILE A 160 12.91 2.05 -4.48
N ALA A 161 12.75 2.38 -5.76
CA ALA A 161 11.65 3.20 -6.26
C ALA A 161 10.27 2.54 -6.05
N VAL A 162 10.16 1.25 -6.40
CA VAL A 162 8.95 0.45 -6.19
C VAL A 162 8.65 0.35 -4.69
N TRP A 163 9.64 0.03 -3.87
CA TRP A 163 9.45 -0.10 -2.42
C TRP A 163 9.00 1.19 -1.76
N LYS A 164 9.66 2.31 -2.06
CA LYS A 164 9.28 3.64 -1.55
C LYS A 164 7.83 3.99 -1.91
N THR A 165 7.41 3.64 -3.12
CA THR A 165 6.04 3.92 -3.57
C THR A 165 5.03 3.05 -2.83
N ILE A 166 5.30 1.76 -2.65
CA ILE A 166 4.44 0.88 -1.85
C ILE A 166 4.31 1.43 -0.43
N ALA A 167 5.42 1.77 0.22
CA ALA A 167 5.42 2.35 1.56
C ALA A 167 4.57 3.62 1.66
N ARG A 168 4.69 4.52 0.68
CA ARG A 168 3.88 5.73 0.59
C ARG A 168 2.39 5.42 0.51
N GLU A 169 1.99 4.51 -0.38
CA GLU A 169 0.57 4.15 -0.54
C GLU A 169 0.01 3.38 0.67
N LEU A 170 0.84 2.61 1.38
CA LEU A 170 0.45 2.00 2.66
C LEU A 170 0.16 3.03 3.74
N PHE A 171 0.93 4.13 3.76
CA PHE A 171 0.64 5.22 4.69
C PHE A 171 -0.61 6.00 4.29
N HIS A 172 -0.87 6.20 2.99
CA HIS A 172 -2.16 6.73 2.52
C HIS A 172 -3.33 5.83 2.93
N SER A 173 -3.16 4.51 2.89
CA SER A 173 -4.17 3.58 3.41
C SER A 173 -4.46 3.84 4.88
N LEU A 174 -3.41 4.06 5.67
CA LEU A 174 -3.54 4.37 7.09
C LEU A 174 -4.20 5.74 7.34
N GLN A 175 -3.85 6.78 6.58
CA GLN A 175 -4.49 8.11 6.66
C GLN A 175 -5.97 8.08 6.27
N SER A 176 -6.34 7.22 5.32
CA SER A 176 -7.74 7.06 4.88
C SER A 176 -8.60 6.22 5.82
N ASN A 177 -7.99 5.69 6.89
CA ASN A 177 -8.60 4.73 7.77
C ASN A 177 -9.58 5.43 8.72
N PRO A 178 -10.87 5.09 8.71
CA PRO A 178 -11.84 5.73 9.59
C PRO A 178 -11.57 5.49 11.08
N LEU A 179 -10.82 4.44 11.43
CA LEU A 179 -10.46 4.18 12.83
C LEU A 179 -9.37 5.14 13.37
N PHE A 180 -8.68 5.86 12.49
CA PHE A 180 -7.53 6.70 12.84
C PHE A 180 -7.62 8.11 12.26
N GLU A 181 -8.81 8.53 11.80
CA GLU A 181 -9.00 9.81 11.12
C GLU A 181 -8.50 11.00 11.98
N ASP A 182 -8.69 10.92 13.30
CA ASP A 182 -8.26 11.94 14.26
C ASP A 182 -6.83 11.73 14.81
N ASP A 183 -6.29 10.51 14.69
CA ASP A 183 -5.01 10.13 15.30
C ASP A 183 -3.81 10.33 14.35
N ILE A 184 -4.07 10.48 13.05
CA ILE A 184 -3.02 10.51 12.03
C ILE A 184 -3.04 11.84 11.28
N GLU A 185 -1.87 12.49 11.33
CA GLU A 185 -1.66 13.75 10.65
C GLU A 185 -1.77 13.59 9.13
N GLN A 186 -2.51 14.51 8.51
CA GLN A 186 -2.81 14.50 7.08
C GLN A 186 -1.78 15.34 6.31
N GLY A 187 -1.46 14.91 5.09
CA GLY A 187 -0.61 15.66 4.16
C GLY A 187 0.62 14.89 3.68
N GLU A 188 1.08 15.26 2.48
CA GLU A 188 2.21 14.61 1.79
C GLU A 188 3.54 14.75 2.54
N GLU A 189 3.79 15.90 3.20
CA GLU A 189 5.03 16.13 3.96
C GLU A 189 5.20 15.09 5.09
N VAL A 190 4.11 14.71 5.77
CA VAL A 190 4.11 13.69 6.83
C VAL A 190 4.42 12.31 6.25
N VAL A 191 3.90 12.02 5.06
CA VAL A 191 4.12 10.75 4.37
C VAL A 191 5.59 10.62 3.96
N GLU A 192 6.19 11.70 3.45
CA GLU A 192 7.61 11.74 3.09
C GLU A 192 8.50 11.56 4.33
N ASP A 193 8.25 12.30 5.41
CA ASP A 193 8.98 12.16 6.68
C ASP A 193 8.89 10.73 7.24
N PHE A 194 7.71 10.12 7.20
CA PHE A 194 7.51 8.72 7.61
C PHE A 194 8.32 7.76 6.73
N CYS A 195 8.30 7.98 5.41
CA CYS A 195 9.05 7.17 4.47
C CYS A 195 10.56 7.25 4.71
N GLU A 196 11.08 8.42 5.04
CA GLU A 196 12.49 8.59 5.39
C GLU A 196 12.85 7.88 6.71
N MET A 197 11.98 7.97 7.72
CA MET A 197 12.22 7.38 9.04
C MET A 197 12.17 5.85 9.03
N PHE A 198 11.20 5.25 8.33
CA PHE A 198 10.97 3.80 8.37
C PHE A 198 11.54 3.06 7.16
N PHE A 199 11.75 3.74 6.04
CA PHE A 199 12.07 3.11 4.76
C PHE A 199 13.29 3.72 4.06
N SER A 200 14.23 4.29 4.83
CA SER A 200 15.55 4.66 4.28
C SER A 200 16.25 3.44 3.64
N PRO A 201 17.09 3.64 2.62
CA PRO A 201 17.83 2.57 1.93
C PRO A 201 18.66 1.67 2.85
N THR A 202 18.95 2.10 4.08
CA THR A 202 19.60 1.28 5.11
C THR A 202 18.83 -0.02 5.43
N TYR A 203 17.55 -0.11 5.05
CA TYR A 203 16.68 -1.27 5.26
C TYR A 203 16.13 -1.92 3.98
N ALA A 204 16.52 -1.46 2.78
CA ALA A 204 16.05 -1.98 1.48
C ALA A 204 17.13 -2.83 0.77
#